data_AF-A0A7S4RQ12-F1
#
_entry.id   AF-A0A7S4RQ12-F1
#
_cell.length_a   1.000
_cell.length_b   1.000
_cell.length_c   1.000
_cell.angle_alpha   90.00
_cell.angle_beta   90.00
_cell.angle_gamma   90.00
#
_symmetry.space_group_name_H-M   'P 1'
#
loop_
_entity.id
_entity.type
_entity.pdbx_description
1 polymer ?
#
loop_
_entity_poly.entity_id
_entity_poly.type
_entity_poly.pdbx_seq_one_letter_code
_entity_poly.pdbx_strand_id
1 'polypeptide(L)'
;VCGDTKKGQRYDGICDKDGCDFNPFRMGDMDFYGTGSGFAVDTTKPVTVVTQFLTTDGTDTGDLSEIRRFYVQGGRVIPNSEARILGPSGGNSITDSLCGAQKAKFGDRNDFARKGGLKDMGAALDRGMVLVLSLWDDTDVSMLWLDSAYPTDQPPRKPGVLRGPCPGGAQSEPAYLRATYPDAKVEFSMIRFGTINSTFSSGRRLDSFV
;
A
#
# COMPACT_ATOMS: atom_id res chain seq x y z
N VAL A 1 -0.33 -26.17 -8.42
CA VAL A 1 0.96 -25.74 -7.83
C VAL A 1 0.66 -24.62 -6.83
N CYS A 2 1.32 -24.57 -5.66
CA CYS A 2 1.03 -23.56 -4.62
C CYS A 2 1.73 -22.21 -4.85
N GLY A 3 2.60 -22.14 -5.86
CA GLY A 3 3.34 -20.94 -6.22
C GLY A 3 4.61 -20.70 -5.39
N ASP A 4 5.34 -21.74 -5.00
CA ASP A 4 6.49 -21.64 -4.08
C ASP A 4 7.62 -20.75 -4.62
N THR A 5 7.92 -19.66 -3.91
CA THR A 5 8.96 -18.70 -4.30
C THR A 5 10.34 -19.35 -4.32
N LYS A 6 10.63 -20.25 -3.37
CA LYS A 6 11.94 -20.93 -3.26
C LYS A 6 12.18 -21.92 -4.39
N LYS A 7 11.12 -22.34 -5.10
CA LYS A 7 11.16 -23.21 -6.29
C LYS A 7 11.05 -22.43 -7.60
N GLY A 8 11.07 -21.10 -7.58
CA GLY A 8 10.90 -20.28 -8.77
C GLY A 8 9.47 -20.27 -9.33
N GLN A 9 8.49 -20.74 -8.55
CA GLN A 9 7.10 -20.91 -8.98
C GLN A 9 6.19 -19.74 -8.58
N ARG A 10 6.76 -18.58 -8.23
CA ARG A 10 6.04 -17.45 -7.60
C ARG A 10 4.71 -17.09 -8.30
N TYR A 11 4.66 -17.21 -9.63
CA TYR A 11 3.52 -16.82 -10.47
C TYR A 11 2.71 -18.00 -11.06
N ASP A 12 2.98 -19.21 -10.58
CA ASP A 12 2.33 -20.45 -11.04
C ASP A 12 1.21 -20.89 -10.08
N GLY A 13 1.09 -20.21 -8.94
CA GLY A 13 0.07 -20.45 -7.92
C GLY A 13 -1.31 -19.93 -8.33
N ILE A 14 -2.29 -20.13 -7.45
CA ILE A 14 -3.66 -19.62 -7.65
C ILE A 14 -3.79 -18.14 -7.25
N CYS A 15 -3.01 -17.69 -6.27
CA CYS A 15 -3.02 -16.31 -5.78
C CYS A 15 -1.97 -15.45 -6.48
N ASP A 16 -2.26 -14.17 -6.62
CA ASP A 16 -1.26 -13.14 -6.92
C ASP A 16 -0.45 -12.88 -5.64
N LYS A 17 0.87 -13.12 -5.71
CA LYS A 17 1.80 -12.92 -4.59
C LYS A 17 2.37 -11.51 -4.49
N ASP A 18 2.33 -10.75 -5.59
CA ASP A 18 2.88 -9.39 -5.63
C ASP A 18 1.81 -8.38 -5.24
N GLY A 19 0.57 -8.60 -5.69
CA GLY A 19 -0.51 -7.64 -5.60
C GLY A 19 -0.31 -6.46 -6.55
N CYS A 20 -1.24 -5.51 -6.45
CA CYS A 20 -1.09 -4.16 -6.98
C CYS A 20 -0.89 -3.19 -5.82
N ASP A 21 0.36 -2.81 -5.57
CA ASP A 21 0.77 -2.00 -4.43
C ASP A 21 0.72 -0.50 -4.71
N PHE A 22 0.42 0.29 -3.66
CA PHE A 22 0.59 1.74 -3.66
C PHE A 22 1.43 2.16 -2.44
N ASN A 23 2.74 2.29 -2.63
CA ASN A 23 3.66 2.87 -1.67
C ASN A 23 4.08 4.26 -2.17
N PRO A 24 3.73 5.37 -1.47
CA PRO A 24 4.07 6.74 -1.89
C PRO A 24 5.53 6.93 -2.29
N PHE A 25 6.45 6.38 -1.51
CA PHE A 25 7.89 6.46 -1.77
C PHE A 25 8.25 5.73 -3.07
N ARG A 26 7.77 4.49 -3.24
CA ARG A 26 7.99 3.68 -4.46
C ARG A 26 7.37 4.35 -5.70
N MET A 27 6.28 5.08 -5.51
CA MET A 27 5.57 5.81 -6.56
C MET A 27 6.15 7.20 -6.85
N GLY A 28 7.23 7.59 -6.17
CA GLY A 28 8.04 8.78 -6.46
C GLY A 28 7.77 9.99 -5.59
N ASP A 29 7.02 9.86 -4.49
CA ASP A 29 6.81 10.90 -3.48
C ASP A 29 7.52 10.54 -2.17
N MET A 30 8.82 10.86 -2.11
CA MET A 30 9.71 10.45 -1.00
C MET A 30 9.48 11.25 0.28
N ASP A 31 8.79 12.39 0.20
CA ASP A 31 8.52 13.28 1.33
C ASP A 31 7.07 13.19 1.84
N PHE A 32 6.30 12.20 1.36
CA PHE A 32 4.89 12.08 1.74
C PHE A 32 4.66 11.43 3.11
N TYR A 33 5.31 10.30 3.39
CA TYR A 33 5.08 9.51 4.62
C TYR A 33 6.41 9.21 5.31
N GLY A 34 6.62 9.74 6.52
CA GLY A 34 7.89 9.57 7.22
C GLY A 34 8.00 10.30 8.54
N THR A 35 9.17 10.20 9.16
CA THR A 35 9.41 10.64 10.54
C THR A 35 9.65 12.16 10.61
N GLY A 36 8.72 12.87 11.23
CA GLY A 36 8.86 14.29 11.57
C GLY A 36 7.99 15.21 10.71
N SER A 37 7.94 16.48 11.10
CA SER A 37 7.04 17.47 10.52
C SER A 37 7.40 17.92 9.10
N GLY A 38 8.49 17.41 8.53
CA GLY A 38 8.85 17.65 7.13
C GLY A 38 8.03 16.80 6.16
N PHE A 39 7.39 15.74 6.63
CA PHE A 39 6.55 14.85 5.83
C PHE A 39 5.09 15.30 5.84
N ALA A 40 4.36 15.01 4.75
CA ALA A 40 2.92 15.28 4.68
C ALA A 40 2.13 14.48 5.74
N VAL A 41 2.53 13.24 5.97
CA VAL A 41 2.09 12.36 7.06
C VAL A 41 3.27 12.11 7.99
N ASP A 42 3.20 12.70 9.19
CA ASP A 42 4.24 12.63 10.21
C ASP A 42 4.07 11.38 11.09
N THR A 43 4.94 10.39 10.90
CA THR A 43 4.84 9.10 11.60
C THR A 43 5.28 9.15 13.07
N THR A 44 5.73 10.31 13.57
CA THR A 44 6.01 10.50 15.01
C THR A 44 4.73 10.66 15.85
N LYS A 45 3.57 10.77 15.18
CA LYS A 45 2.26 11.00 15.81
C LYS A 45 1.24 9.98 15.30
N PRO A 46 0.14 9.75 16.03
CA PRO A 46 -0.97 8.95 15.53
C PRO A 46 -1.49 9.46 14.18
N VAL A 47 -1.83 8.52 13.30
CA VAL A 47 -2.39 8.78 11.96
C VAL A 47 -3.73 8.06 11.86
N THR A 48 -4.78 8.77 11.44
CA THR A 48 -6.00 8.09 10.97
C THR A 48 -5.80 7.73 9.51
N VAL A 49 -5.96 6.46 9.17
CA VAL A 49 -5.87 5.95 7.79
C VAL A 49 -7.27 5.62 7.32
N VAL A 50 -7.71 6.23 6.21
CA VAL A 50 -9.03 5.97 5.63
C VAL A 50 -8.86 5.28 4.28
N THR A 51 -9.50 4.13 4.11
CA THR A 51 -9.51 3.38 2.85
C THR A 51 -10.96 3.25 2.38
N GLN A 52 -11.20 3.62 1.13
CA GLN A 52 -12.50 3.58 0.48
C GLN A 52 -12.46 2.58 -0.66
N PHE A 53 -13.53 1.79 -0.80
CA PHE A 53 -13.71 0.79 -1.84
C PHE A 53 -14.87 1.25 -2.71
N LEU A 54 -14.56 1.80 -3.89
CA LEU A 54 -15.56 2.33 -4.81
C LEU A 54 -15.91 1.26 -5.83
N THR A 55 -17.19 1.17 -6.16
CA THR A 55 -17.72 0.25 -7.16
C THR A 55 -18.03 0.99 -8.45
N THR A 56 -18.22 0.24 -9.55
CA THR A 56 -18.49 0.80 -10.88
C THR A 56 -19.75 1.66 -10.96
N ASP A 57 -20.74 1.41 -10.11
CA ASP A 57 -22.04 2.09 -10.12
C ASP A 57 -22.38 2.81 -8.80
N GLY A 58 -21.45 2.81 -7.83
CA GLY A 58 -21.64 3.41 -6.53
C GLY A 58 -22.59 2.65 -5.59
N THR A 59 -22.92 1.39 -5.90
CA THR A 59 -23.73 0.50 -5.07
C THR A 59 -22.89 -0.61 -4.44
N ASP A 60 -23.45 -1.29 -3.44
CA ASP A 60 -22.83 -2.46 -2.81
C ASP A 60 -22.80 -3.71 -3.72
N THR A 61 -23.39 -3.66 -4.92
CA THR A 61 -23.46 -4.78 -5.87
C THR A 61 -22.62 -4.60 -7.13
N GLY A 62 -22.07 -3.39 -7.36
CA GLY A 62 -21.19 -3.12 -8.49
C GLY A 62 -19.82 -3.75 -8.31
N ASP A 63 -19.11 -4.01 -9.42
CA ASP A 63 -17.73 -4.51 -9.37
C ASP A 63 -16.82 -3.47 -8.70
N LEU A 64 -15.87 -3.90 -7.86
CA LEU A 64 -14.84 -3.01 -7.29
C LEU A 64 -14.02 -2.37 -8.42
N SER A 65 -13.93 -1.04 -8.43
CA SER A 65 -13.31 -0.25 -9.51
C SER A 65 -12.13 0.60 -9.03
N GLU A 66 -12.15 1.06 -7.79
CA GLU A 66 -11.11 1.93 -7.22
C GLU A 66 -10.94 1.69 -5.72
N ILE A 67 -9.69 1.55 -5.26
CA ILE A 67 -9.36 1.62 -3.83
C ILE A 67 -8.67 2.95 -3.56
N ARG A 68 -9.36 3.83 -2.85
CA ARG A 68 -8.88 5.18 -2.53
C ARG A 68 -8.35 5.26 -1.11
N ARG A 69 -7.32 6.08 -0.93
CA ARG A 69 -6.67 6.34 0.37
C ARG A 69 -6.68 7.83 0.67
N PHE A 70 -6.82 8.17 1.94
CA PHE A 70 -6.38 9.44 2.50
C PHE A 70 -6.12 9.29 3.99
N TYR A 71 -5.55 10.31 4.60
CA TYR A 71 -5.16 10.33 6.00
C TYR A 71 -5.82 11.49 6.74
N VAL A 72 -5.99 11.36 8.05
CA VAL A 72 -6.34 12.48 8.93
C VAL A 72 -5.31 12.58 10.04
N GLN A 73 -4.65 13.72 10.12
CA GLN A 73 -3.65 14.01 11.15
C GLN A 73 -3.74 15.48 11.57
N GLY A 74 -3.73 15.74 12.88
CA GLY A 74 -3.89 17.11 13.42
C GLY A 74 -5.18 17.80 12.96
N GLY A 75 -6.26 17.03 12.76
CA GLY A 75 -7.57 17.54 12.28
C GLY A 75 -7.62 17.91 10.79
N ARG A 76 -6.54 17.64 10.03
CA ARG A 76 -6.45 17.93 8.60
C ARG A 76 -6.60 16.65 7.79
N VAL A 77 -7.43 16.71 6.75
CA VAL A 77 -7.51 15.65 5.73
C VAL A 77 -6.32 15.83 4.78
N ILE A 78 -5.58 14.75 4.56
CA ILE A 78 -4.40 14.68 3.70
C ILE A 78 -4.71 13.65 2.61
N PRO A 79 -4.97 14.09 1.36
CA PRO A 79 -5.13 13.18 0.23
C PRO A 79 -3.91 12.26 0.08
N ASN A 80 -4.09 11.08 -0.52
CA ASN A 80 -2.95 10.24 -0.85
C ASN A 80 -2.00 10.95 -1.83
N SER A 81 -0.71 10.58 -1.81
CA SER A 81 0.27 11.10 -2.77
C SER A 81 -0.10 10.72 -4.21
N GLU A 82 0.28 11.55 -5.17
CA GLU A 82 0.20 11.19 -6.58
C GLU A 82 1.30 10.19 -6.99
N ALA A 83 0.99 9.31 -7.93
CA ALA A 83 1.92 8.37 -8.53
C ALA A 83 2.87 9.06 -9.54
N ARG A 84 3.74 9.95 -9.04
CA ARG A 84 4.63 10.81 -9.83
C ARG A 84 5.51 10.04 -10.83
N ILE A 85 5.90 8.82 -10.49
CA ILE A 85 6.73 7.95 -11.36
C ILE A 85 6.03 7.55 -12.68
N LEU A 86 4.69 7.62 -12.71
CA LEU A 86 3.86 7.36 -13.88
C LEU A 86 3.54 8.62 -14.69
N GLY A 87 3.98 9.80 -14.23
CA GLY A 87 3.71 11.08 -14.87
C GLY A 87 2.31 11.64 -14.55
N PRO A 88 1.82 12.63 -15.34
CA PRO A 88 0.61 13.39 -15.02
C PRO A 88 -0.67 12.56 -14.90
N SER A 89 -0.72 11.37 -15.49
CA SER A 89 -1.86 10.46 -15.45
C SER A 89 -1.74 9.38 -14.36
N GLY A 90 -0.77 9.51 -13.46
CA GLY A 90 -0.53 8.52 -12.40
C GLY A 90 -1.69 8.39 -11.42
N GLY A 91 -2.33 9.48 -11.03
CA GLY A 91 -3.40 9.45 -10.02
C GLY A 91 -2.88 9.01 -8.63
N ASN A 92 -3.80 8.82 -7.68
CA ASN A 92 -3.47 8.57 -6.28
C ASN A 92 -4.27 7.41 -5.64
N SER A 93 -4.85 6.54 -6.47
CA SER A 93 -5.66 5.40 -6.03
C SER A 93 -5.34 4.14 -6.84
N ILE A 94 -5.70 2.98 -6.30
CA ILE A 94 -5.51 1.70 -7.00
C ILE A 94 -6.69 1.49 -7.93
N THR A 95 -6.40 1.42 -9.22
CA THR A 95 -7.31 1.04 -10.31
C THR A 95 -6.61 0.01 -11.19
N ASP A 96 -7.35 -0.81 -11.95
CA ASP A 96 -6.72 -1.76 -12.88
C ASP A 96 -5.80 -1.05 -13.90
N SER A 97 -6.13 0.19 -14.29
CA SER A 97 -5.29 1.00 -15.19
C SER A 97 -3.98 1.45 -14.52
N LEU A 98 -4.03 1.91 -13.26
CA LEU A 98 -2.82 2.21 -12.49
C LEU A 98 -1.97 0.94 -12.32
N CYS A 99 -2.58 -0.19 -11.98
CA CYS A 99 -1.87 -1.46 -11.83
C CYS A 99 -1.15 -1.86 -13.12
N GLY A 100 -1.83 -1.76 -14.27
CA GLY A 100 -1.22 -2.01 -15.57
C GLY A 100 -0.03 -1.08 -15.87
N ALA A 101 -0.21 0.22 -15.67
CA ALA A 101 0.83 1.22 -15.90
C ALA A 101 2.03 1.06 -14.95
N GLN A 102 1.76 0.77 -13.67
CA GLN A 102 2.77 0.56 -12.63
C GLN A 102 3.62 -0.67 -12.92
N LYS A 103 2.99 -1.82 -13.19
CA LYS A 103 3.70 -3.06 -13.51
C LYS A 103 4.55 -2.89 -14.77
N ALA A 104 4.01 -2.25 -15.81
CA ALA A 104 4.76 -1.95 -17.03
C ALA A 104 5.95 -1.02 -16.78
N LYS A 105 5.77 0.05 -15.98
CA LYS A 105 6.84 1.01 -15.64
C LYS A 105 7.98 0.36 -14.85
N PHE A 106 7.65 -0.57 -13.96
CA PHE A 106 8.62 -1.23 -13.08
C PHE A 106 9.25 -2.46 -13.74
N GLY A 107 8.66 -2.97 -14.82
CA GLY A 107 9.06 -4.23 -15.46
C GLY A 107 8.63 -5.45 -14.64
N ASP A 108 7.61 -5.29 -13.80
CA ASP A 108 7.04 -6.36 -12.97
C ASP A 108 6.02 -7.17 -13.78
N ARG A 109 5.88 -8.46 -13.49
CA ARG A 109 4.83 -9.29 -14.09
C ARG A 109 3.47 -8.84 -13.54
N ASN A 110 2.53 -8.53 -14.43
CA ASN A 110 1.16 -8.19 -14.03
C ASN A 110 0.34 -9.45 -13.72
N ASP A 111 0.68 -10.13 -12.63
CA ASP A 111 -0.09 -11.29 -12.18
C ASP A 111 -1.45 -10.88 -11.62
N PHE A 112 -1.56 -9.68 -11.05
CA PHE A 112 -2.80 -9.07 -10.59
C PHE A 112 -3.90 -9.13 -11.66
N ALA A 113 -3.63 -8.63 -12.87
CA ALA A 113 -4.59 -8.71 -13.98
C ALA A 113 -4.88 -10.15 -14.42
N ARG A 114 -3.88 -11.05 -14.37
CA ARG A 114 -4.09 -12.48 -14.67
C ARG A 114 -4.99 -13.19 -13.66
N LYS A 115 -5.10 -12.65 -12.43
CA LYS A 115 -5.93 -13.16 -11.33
C LYS A 115 -7.25 -12.41 -11.17
N GLY A 116 -7.68 -11.68 -12.19
CA GLY A 116 -8.99 -11.02 -12.23
C GLY A 116 -9.02 -9.59 -11.69
N GLY A 117 -7.85 -9.04 -11.31
CA GLY A 117 -7.71 -7.63 -10.95
C GLY A 117 -8.62 -7.20 -9.79
N LEU A 118 -9.09 -5.95 -9.85
CA LEU A 118 -9.98 -5.42 -8.83
C LEU A 118 -11.33 -6.13 -8.78
N LYS A 119 -11.85 -6.63 -9.91
CA LYS A 119 -13.10 -7.37 -9.93
C LYS A 119 -13.07 -8.60 -9.01
N ASP A 120 -12.06 -9.44 -9.13
CA ASP A 120 -11.94 -10.65 -8.30
C ASP A 120 -11.58 -10.31 -6.84
N MET A 121 -10.87 -9.20 -6.61
CA MET A 121 -10.69 -8.64 -5.26
C MET A 121 -12.03 -8.20 -4.66
N GLY A 122 -12.88 -7.54 -5.43
CA GLY A 122 -14.25 -7.17 -5.06
C GLY A 122 -15.09 -8.39 -4.69
N ALA A 123 -15.05 -9.44 -5.53
CA ALA A 123 -15.75 -10.69 -5.24
C ALA A 123 -15.28 -11.34 -3.92
N ALA A 124 -14.03 -11.14 -3.49
CA ALA A 124 -13.56 -11.59 -2.19
C ALA A 124 -14.08 -10.72 -1.04
N LEU A 125 -14.18 -9.40 -1.22
CA LEU A 125 -14.79 -8.49 -0.25
C LEU A 125 -16.28 -8.82 -0.04
N ASP A 126 -17.01 -9.12 -1.11
CA ASP A 126 -18.45 -9.44 -1.07
C ASP A 126 -18.76 -10.71 -0.26
N ARG A 127 -17.84 -11.67 -0.23
CA ARG A 127 -17.97 -12.89 0.59
C ARG A 127 -17.73 -12.65 2.08
N GLY A 128 -17.27 -11.46 2.45
CA GLY A 128 -16.78 -11.13 3.78
C GLY A 128 -15.34 -11.55 3.98
N MET A 129 -14.58 -10.69 4.67
CA MET A 129 -13.18 -10.94 5.02
C MET A 129 -12.98 -10.77 6.53
N VAL A 130 -12.01 -11.49 7.08
CA VAL A 130 -11.61 -11.38 8.49
C VAL A 130 -10.55 -10.29 8.62
N LEU A 131 -10.74 -9.36 9.57
CA LEU A 131 -9.72 -8.37 9.93
C LEU A 131 -8.55 -9.03 10.66
N VAL A 132 -7.33 -8.76 10.20
CA VAL A 132 -6.09 -9.23 10.82
C VAL A 132 -5.27 -8.03 11.29
N LEU A 133 -4.82 -8.07 12.55
CA LEU A 133 -3.89 -7.10 13.13
C LEU A 133 -2.62 -7.85 13.54
N SER A 134 -1.45 -7.39 13.09
CA SER A 134 -0.18 -8.10 13.31
C SER A 134 1.01 -7.16 13.40
N LEU A 135 2.09 -7.65 14.01
CA LEU A 135 3.42 -7.05 14.04
C LEU A 135 4.43 -8.17 13.84
N TRP A 136 5.28 -8.06 12.83
CA TRP A 136 6.22 -9.11 12.43
C TRP A 136 7.43 -8.52 11.73
N ASP A 137 8.56 -9.23 11.80
CA ASP A 137 9.72 -9.02 10.95
C ASP A 137 9.78 -10.12 9.87
N ASP A 138 10.48 -9.83 8.77
CA ASP A 138 10.48 -10.69 7.60
C ASP A 138 11.77 -11.52 7.54
N THR A 139 11.63 -12.83 7.77
CA THR A 139 12.75 -13.77 7.75
C THR A 139 13.19 -14.20 6.35
N ASP A 140 12.41 -13.92 5.31
CA ASP A 140 12.75 -14.31 3.95
C ASP A 140 13.53 -13.20 3.22
N VAL A 141 13.11 -11.94 3.36
CA VAL A 141 13.72 -10.82 2.61
C VAL A 141 13.86 -9.53 3.43
N SER A 142 13.90 -9.62 4.77
CA SER A 142 14.29 -8.52 5.67
C SER A 142 13.50 -7.23 5.48
N MET A 143 12.22 -7.34 5.10
CA MET A 143 11.28 -6.23 4.89
C MET A 143 11.69 -5.25 3.77
N LEU A 144 12.71 -5.59 2.98
CA LEU A 144 13.28 -4.71 1.96
C LEU A 144 12.29 -4.35 0.86
N TRP A 145 11.32 -5.23 0.59
CA TRP A 145 10.23 -4.99 -0.36
C TRP A 145 9.29 -3.85 0.07
N LEU A 146 9.31 -3.47 1.35
CA LEU A 146 8.49 -2.41 1.90
C LEU A 146 9.28 -1.10 2.06
N ASP A 147 10.49 -1.13 2.63
CA ASP A 147 11.15 0.07 3.15
C ASP A 147 12.56 0.36 2.59
N SER A 148 13.07 -0.46 1.67
CA SER A 148 14.44 -0.36 1.13
C SER A 148 14.49 -0.55 -0.38
N ALA A 149 15.68 -0.79 -0.95
CA ALA A 149 15.87 -1.18 -2.33
C ALA A 149 15.63 -2.69 -2.49
N TYR A 150 14.68 -3.08 -3.34
CA TYR A 150 14.40 -4.49 -3.65
C TYR A 150 13.95 -4.70 -5.10
N PRO A 151 14.51 -5.68 -5.83
CA PRO A 151 15.50 -6.67 -5.37
C PRO A 151 16.92 -6.08 -5.22
N THR A 152 17.77 -6.72 -4.43
CA THR A 152 19.09 -6.22 -4.01
C THR A 152 20.17 -6.28 -5.10
N ASP A 153 19.90 -7.00 -6.19
CA ASP A 153 20.76 -7.14 -7.36
C ASP A 153 20.48 -6.09 -8.45
N GLN A 154 19.51 -5.20 -8.23
CA GLN A 154 19.15 -4.12 -9.16
C GLN A 154 19.59 -2.76 -8.62
N PRO A 155 19.97 -1.82 -9.51
CA PRO A 155 20.37 -0.49 -9.07
C PRO A 155 19.16 0.28 -8.48
N PRO A 156 19.31 0.96 -7.32
CA PRO A 156 18.21 1.70 -6.69
C PRO A 156 17.55 2.78 -7.55
N ARG A 157 18.26 3.28 -8.58
CA ARG A 157 17.73 4.26 -9.54
C ARG A 157 16.75 3.67 -10.54
N LYS A 158 16.67 2.35 -10.67
CA LYS A 158 15.70 1.70 -11.56
C LYS A 158 14.29 1.89 -11.00
N PRO A 159 13.31 2.32 -11.81
CA PRO A 159 11.92 2.48 -11.38
C PRO A 159 11.38 1.23 -10.66
N GLY A 160 10.73 1.44 -9.52
CA GLY A 160 10.13 0.37 -8.72
C GLY A 160 11.08 -0.38 -7.77
N VAL A 161 12.40 -0.13 -7.81
CA VAL A 161 13.36 -0.81 -6.93
C VAL A 161 13.39 -0.17 -5.54
N LEU A 162 13.58 1.15 -5.45
CA LEU A 162 13.65 1.86 -4.18
C LEU A 162 12.22 2.08 -3.60
N ARG A 163 11.96 1.51 -2.42
CA ARG A 163 10.64 1.52 -1.75
C ARG A 163 10.62 2.31 -0.43
N GLY A 164 11.79 2.71 0.06
CA GLY A 164 11.92 3.55 1.24
C GLY A 164 13.37 3.96 1.49
N PRO A 165 13.62 4.71 2.56
CA PRO A 165 14.94 5.26 2.88
C PRO A 165 15.84 4.28 3.63
N CYS A 166 15.35 3.11 4.06
CA CYS A 166 16.13 2.19 4.86
C CYS A 166 17.30 1.63 4.03
N PRO A 167 18.52 1.56 4.59
CA PRO A 167 19.70 1.14 3.85
C PRO A 167 19.71 -0.36 3.52
N GLY A 168 18.89 -1.17 4.19
CA GLY A 168 18.90 -2.61 4.08
C GLY A 168 20.09 -3.25 4.82
N GLY A 169 20.45 -4.47 4.39
CA GLY A 169 21.60 -5.20 4.92
C GLY A 169 21.38 -5.71 6.36
N ALA A 170 22.49 -5.84 7.12
CA ALA A 170 22.47 -6.44 8.46
C ALA A 170 21.53 -5.74 9.45
N GLN A 171 21.31 -4.43 9.30
CA GLN A 171 20.40 -3.67 10.17
C GLN A 171 18.92 -3.96 9.92
N SER A 172 18.59 -4.56 8.78
CA SER A 172 17.23 -4.98 8.45
C SER A 172 16.98 -6.46 8.77
N GLU A 173 17.99 -7.21 9.22
CA GLU A 173 17.83 -8.62 9.55
C GLU A 173 17.01 -8.80 10.84
N PRO A 174 16.12 -9.82 10.90
CA PRO A 174 15.34 -10.16 12.10
C PRO A 174 16.14 -10.22 13.40
N ALA A 175 17.33 -10.81 13.37
CA ALA A 175 18.19 -10.92 14.55
C ALA A 175 18.63 -9.55 15.07
N TYR A 176 19.01 -8.64 14.17
CA TYR A 176 19.38 -7.28 14.53
C TYR A 176 18.17 -6.50 15.07
N LEU A 177 17.01 -6.58 14.40
CA LEU A 177 15.79 -5.88 14.79
C LEU A 177 15.31 -6.31 16.19
N ARG A 178 15.24 -7.62 16.44
CA ARG A 178 14.80 -8.17 17.74
C ARG A 178 15.74 -7.82 18.89
N ALA A 179 17.05 -7.72 18.62
CA ALA A 179 18.03 -7.30 19.62
C ALA A 179 18.01 -5.78 19.87
N THR A 180 17.77 -4.98 18.84
CA THR A 180 17.86 -3.51 18.90
C THR A 180 16.55 -2.87 19.35
N TYR A 181 15.41 -3.43 18.95
CA TYR A 181 14.08 -2.91 19.21
C TYR A 181 13.17 -3.96 19.88
N PRO A 182 13.58 -4.57 21.02
CA PRO A 182 12.80 -5.61 21.67
C PRO A 182 11.43 -5.11 22.17
N ASP A 183 11.32 -3.82 22.47
CA ASP A 183 10.11 -3.16 22.97
C ASP A 183 9.27 -2.50 21.87
N ALA A 184 9.57 -2.79 20.60
CA ALA A 184 8.78 -2.30 19.48
C ALA A 184 7.32 -2.75 19.60
N LYS A 185 6.40 -1.80 19.40
CA LYS A 185 4.97 -2.04 19.48
C LYS A 185 4.22 -1.22 18.44
N VAL A 186 3.04 -1.71 18.07
CA VAL A 186 2.08 -1.01 17.24
C VAL A 186 0.76 -0.93 18.00
N GLU A 187 0.07 0.21 17.87
CA GLU A 187 -1.26 0.40 18.41
C GLU A 187 -2.24 0.61 17.26
N PHE A 188 -3.27 -0.23 17.21
CA PHE A 188 -4.42 -0.05 16.34
C PHE A 188 -5.62 0.33 17.20
N SER A 189 -6.20 1.50 16.96
CA SER A 189 -7.32 2.01 17.74
C SER A 189 -8.32 2.76 16.87
N MET A 190 -9.51 3.03 17.42
CA MET A 190 -10.57 3.79 16.75
C MET A 190 -10.97 3.23 15.37
N ILE A 191 -11.02 1.90 15.24
CA ILE A 191 -11.48 1.23 14.03
C ILE A 191 -12.95 1.58 13.78
N ARG A 192 -13.24 2.09 12.58
CA ARG A 192 -14.58 2.50 12.14
C ARG A 192 -14.87 1.87 10.79
N PHE A 193 -16.12 1.44 10.59
CA PHE A 193 -16.60 0.87 9.34
C PHE A 193 -17.98 1.46 9.03
N GLY A 194 -18.23 1.81 7.77
CA GLY A 194 -19.46 2.46 7.35
C GLY A 194 -19.41 2.91 5.90
N THR A 195 -20.45 3.62 5.47
CA THR A 195 -20.57 4.15 4.10
C THR A 195 -19.45 5.14 3.77
N ILE A 196 -19.21 5.36 2.48
CA ILE A 196 -18.24 6.33 2.00
C ILE A 196 -18.46 7.69 2.69
N ASN A 197 -17.37 8.26 3.23
CA ASN A 197 -17.33 9.52 3.99
C ASN A 197 -18.00 9.53 5.37
N SER A 198 -18.43 8.40 5.92
CA SER A 198 -19.06 8.34 7.26
C SER A 198 -18.08 8.22 8.44
N THR A 199 -16.81 7.89 8.19
CA THR A 199 -15.88 7.44 9.23
C THR A 199 -14.87 8.49 9.69
N PHE A 200 -14.83 9.66 9.05
CA PHE A 200 -13.93 10.75 9.38
C PHE A 200 -14.66 12.09 9.48
N SER A 201 -14.13 12.99 10.29
CA SER A 201 -14.60 14.37 10.41
C SER A 201 -13.47 15.31 10.00
N SER A 202 -13.66 16.08 8.93
CA SER A 202 -12.84 17.25 8.65
C SER A 202 -13.24 18.37 9.61
N GLY A 203 -12.29 19.13 10.15
CA GLY A 203 -12.57 20.32 10.97
C GLY A 203 -13.38 21.44 10.29
N ARG A 204 -13.89 21.23 9.08
CA ARG A 204 -14.87 22.04 8.33
C ARG A 204 -15.70 21.11 7.44
N ARG A 205 -17.03 21.30 7.42
CA ARG A 205 -17.95 20.67 6.47
C ARG A 205 -17.41 20.81 5.04
N LEU A 206 -17.28 19.68 4.33
CA LEU A 206 -17.10 19.65 2.88
C LEU A 206 -18.48 19.66 2.23
N ASP A 207 -19.16 20.81 2.27
CA ASP A 207 -20.28 21.10 1.37
C ASP A 207 -19.68 21.70 0.08
N SER A 208 -19.00 20.91 -0.76
CA SER A 208 -18.71 21.22 -2.19
C SER A 208 -17.62 20.33 -2.78
N PHE A 209 -17.98 19.12 -3.19
CA PHE A 209 -17.42 18.47 -4.39
C PHE A 209 -18.48 17.48 -4.87
N VAL A 210 -19.45 18.01 -5.63
CA VAL A 210 -20.31 17.27 -6.55
C VAL A 210 -19.75 17.53 -7.95
#